data_AF-A0A2V3HNL7-F1
#
_entry.id   AF-A0A2V3HNL7-F1
#
_cell.length_a   1.000
_cell.length_b   1.000
_cell.length_c   1.000
_cell.angle_alpha   90.00
_cell.angle_beta   90.00
_cell.angle_gamma   90.00
#
_symmetry.space_group_name_H-M   'P 1'
#
loop_
_entity.id
_entity.type
_entity.pdbx_description
1 polymer ?
#
loop_
_entity_poly.entity_id
_entity_poly.type
_entity_poly.pdbx_seq_one_letter_code
_entity_poly.pdbx_strand_id
1 'polypeptide(L)'
;MTLSGWQRFSNIILGRFMRKKAREDGDMKQLLSQANIRIMPEVYRASSIMSTVATFVICIVILVLAFFPLIGGIAIYENQQNEETVIPCIEWAFWNEDLVDSTIKWSGEGPDGETVAYGACPEYETKVFKGSWKTGLVLGCGLLVPFMAYRHFMNSALREKNRRGYELEKFLPYVASYTAAMAAANSTPDKIFKSLAQNEHIYGDIAYDSSMIYRDIQLLGMDLVTALKLAVTRAASPWVTEFFQGMVGTLTS
;
A
#
# COMPACT_ATOMS: atom_id res chain seq x y z
N MET A 1 -14.43 -18.37 -1.08
CA MET A 1 -13.84 -17.12 -0.55
C MET A 1 -14.81 -15.98 -0.82
N THR A 2 -15.20 -15.24 0.22
CA THR A 2 -16.04 -14.06 0.07
C THR A 2 -15.14 -12.86 -0.23
N LEU A 3 -15.32 -12.25 -1.41
CA LEU A 3 -14.71 -10.96 -1.73
C LEU A 3 -15.01 -9.97 -0.59
N SER A 4 -14.01 -9.18 -0.21
CA SER A 4 -14.18 -8.07 0.74
C SER A 4 -15.30 -7.14 0.26
N GLY A 5 -16.03 -6.52 1.19
CA GLY A 5 -17.07 -5.54 0.86
C GLY A 5 -16.55 -4.46 -0.10
N TRP A 6 -15.32 -3.99 0.12
CA TRP A 6 -14.66 -3.02 -0.75
C TRP A 6 -14.39 -3.54 -2.17
N GLN A 7 -13.93 -4.80 -2.29
CA GLN A 7 -13.66 -5.42 -3.58
C GLN A 7 -14.94 -5.63 -4.39
N ARG A 8 -16.04 -6.00 -3.71
CA ARG A 8 -17.36 -6.14 -4.35
C ARG A 8 -17.85 -4.80 -4.88
N PHE A 9 -17.81 -3.77 -4.04
CA PHE A 9 -18.19 -2.41 -4.41
C PHE A 9 -17.38 -1.90 -5.61
N SER A 10 -16.05 -2.07 -5.55
CA SER A 10 -15.15 -1.67 -6.63
C SER A 10 -15.46 -2.38 -7.95
N ASN A 11 -15.75 -3.69 -7.88
CA ASN A 11 -16.09 -4.48 -9.06
C ASN A 11 -17.47 -4.12 -9.65
N ILE A 12 -18.42 -3.70 -8.81
CA ILE A 12 -19.73 -3.23 -9.29
C ILE A 12 -19.58 -1.94 -10.10
N ILE A 13 -18.78 -1.00 -9.62
CA ILE A 13 -18.59 0.31 -10.25
C ILE A 13 -17.73 0.21 -11.51
N LEU A 14 -16.53 -0.37 -11.39
CA LEU A 14 -15.52 -0.36 -12.47
C LEU A 14 -15.38 -1.69 -13.21
N GLY A 15 -15.90 -2.79 -12.64
CA GLY A 15 -15.67 -4.13 -13.19
C GLY A 15 -16.26 -4.33 -14.57
N ARG A 16 -17.43 -3.74 -14.89
CA ARG A 16 -18.02 -3.83 -16.24
C ARG A 16 -17.14 -3.18 -17.31
N PHE A 17 -16.55 -2.03 -17.01
CA PHE A 17 -15.71 -1.31 -17.95
C PHE A 17 -14.33 -1.96 -18.13
N MET A 18 -13.75 -2.45 -17.02
CA MET A 18 -12.41 -3.04 -17.03
C MET A 18 -12.39 -4.53 -17.43
N ARG A 19 -13.56 -5.15 -17.61
CA ARG A 19 -13.75 -6.58 -17.86
C ARG A 19 -12.90 -7.09 -19.03
N LYS A 20 -13.10 -6.49 -20.19
CA LYS A 20 -12.48 -6.93 -21.45
C LYS A 20 -10.96 -6.75 -21.40
N LYS A 21 -10.51 -5.54 -21.05
CA LYS A 21 -9.09 -5.18 -20.99
C LYS A 21 -8.30 -5.98 -19.95
N ALA A 22 -8.88 -6.27 -18.79
CA ALA A 22 -8.18 -7.05 -17.76
C ALA A 22 -8.21 -8.57 -18.02
N ARG A 23 -9.14 -9.10 -18.83
CA ARG A 23 -9.10 -10.50 -19.28
C ARG A 23 -8.13 -10.74 -20.42
N GLU A 24 -7.90 -9.75 -21.26
CA GLU A 24 -6.94 -9.85 -22.37
C GLU A 24 -5.50 -9.75 -21.88
N ASP A 25 -5.28 -9.12 -20.72
CA ASP A 25 -3.98 -8.99 -20.06
C ASP A 25 -3.50 -10.34 -19.48
N GLY A 26 -2.73 -11.08 -20.29
CA GLY A 26 -2.12 -12.36 -19.92
C GLY A 26 -1.07 -12.20 -18.81
N ASP A 27 -0.28 -11.14 -18.88
CA ASP A 27 0.80 -10.85 -17.93
C ASP A 27 0.23 -10.63 -16.53
N MET A 28 -0.89 -9.90 -16.40
CA MET A 28 -1.55 -9.70 -15.11
C MET A 28 -2.11 -11.00 -14.54
N LYS A 29 -2.68 -11.87 -15.37
CA LYS A 29 -3.14 -13.20 -14.93
C LYS A 29 -1.98 -14.04 -14.39
N GLN A 30 -0.86 -14.02 -15.12
CA GLN A 30 0.33 -14.74 -14.70
C GLN A 30 0.89 -14.15 -13.40
N LEU A 31 0.98 -12.82 -13.28
CA LEU A 31 1.43 -12.14 -12.07
C LEU A 31 0.58 -12.49 -10.85
N LEU A 32 -0.74 -12.49 -10.98
CA LEU A 32 -1.66 -12.84 -9.88
C LEU A 32 -1.56 -14.31 -9.50
N SER A 33 -1.39 -15.18 -10.48
CA SER A 33 -1.15 -16.62 -10.28
C SER A 33 0.15 -16.85 -9.51
N GLN A 34 1.24 -16.19 -9.93
CA GLN A 34 2.55 -16.24 -9.27
C GLN A 34 2.50 -15.64 -7.86
N ALA A 35 1.77 -14.56 -7.65
CA ALA A 35 1.58 -13.94 -6.33
C ALA A 35 0.61 -14.70 -5.42
N ASN A 36 0.00 -15.82 -5.86
CA ASN A 36 -1.04 -16.55 -5.13
C ASN A 36 -2.24 -15.67 -4.73
N ILE A 37 -2.55 -14.64 -5.51
CA ILE A 37 -3.68 -13.75 -5.25
C ILE A 37 -4.92 -14.33 -5.95
N ARG A 38 -5.81 -14.93 -5.16
CA ARG A 38 -7.01 -15.63 -5.64
C ARG A 38 -8.19 -14.70 -5.97
N ILE A 39 -7.93 -13.65 -6.74
CA ILE A 39 -8.97 -12.75 -7.26
C ILE A 39 -8.85 -12.62 -8.78
N MET A 40 -9.97 -12.32 -9.43
CA MET A 40 -9.96 -12.07 -10.87
C MET A 40 -9.15 -10.79 -11.19
N PRO A 41 -8.42 -10.73 -12.32
CA PRO A 41 -7.63 -9.56 -12.71
C PRO A 41 -8.43 -8.25 -12.76
N GLU A 42 -9.70 -8.35 -13.16
CA GLU A 42 -10.66 -7.25 -13.21
C GLU A 42 -10.90 -6.65 -11.83
N VAL A 43 -11.11 -7.52 -10.84
CA VAL A 43 -11.42 -7.14 -9.45
C VAL A 43 -10.17 -6.52 -8.82
N TYR A 44 -8.99 -7.09 -9.07
CA TYR A 44 -7.71 -6.51 -8.62
C TYR A 44 -7.56 -5.08 -9.14
N ARG A 45 -7.63 -4.90 -10.46
CA ARG A 45 -7.43 -3.59 -11.09
C ARG A 45 -8.49 -2.57 -10.67
N ALA A 46 -9.75 -2.98 -10.59
CA ALA A 46 -10.84 -2.14 -10.10
C ALA A 46 -10.59 -1.71 -8.65
N SER A 47 -10.22 -2.64 -7.76
CA SER A 47 -9.95 -2.33 -6.36
C SER A 47 -8.76 -1.39 -6.17
N SER A 48 -7.67 -1.59 -6.92
CA SER A 48 -6.50 -0.70 -6.86
C SER A 48 -6.84 0.70 -7.35
N ILE A 49 -7.57 0.84 -8.47
CA ILE A 49 -8.01 2.16 -8.97
C ILE A 49 -8.96 2.82 -7.97
N MET A 50 -9.94 2.09 -7.41
CA MET A 50 -10.85 2.67 -6.42
C MET A 50 -10.13 3.16 -5.18
N SER A 51 -9.15 2.42 -4.67
CA SER A 51 -8.34 2.87 -3.52
C SER A 51 -7.57 4.15 -3.85
N THR A 52 -7.08 4.31 -5.09
CA THR A 52 -6.39 5.55 -5.51
C THR A 52 -7.33 6.74 -5.60
N VAL A 53 -8.54 6.54 -6.12
CA VAL A 53 -9.57 7.58 -6.16
C VAL A 53 -10.00 7.94 -4.74
N ALA A 54 -10.16 6.96 -3.85
CA ALA A 54 -10.48 7.21 -2.44
C ALA A 54 -9.39 8.04 -1.76
N THR A 55 -8.11 7.71 -1.96
CA THR A 55 -6.99 8.52 -1.45
C THR A 55 -7.03 9.94 -2.02
N PHE A 56 -7.31 10.09 -3.32
CA PHE A 56 -7.43 11.41 -3.94
C PHE A 56 -8.55 12.25 -3.33
N VAL A 57 -9.73 11.64 -3.11
CA VAL A 57 -10.86 12.32 -2.44
C VAL A 57 -10.49 12.74 -1.02
N ILE A 58 -9.81 11.87 -0.26
CA ILE A 58 -9.32 12.22 1.09
C ILE A 58 -8.35 13.40 1.03
N CYS A 59 -7.41 13.40 0.08
CA CYS A 59 -6.49 14.52 -0.12
C CYS A 59 -7.22 15.82 -0.47
N ILE A 60 -8.27 15.78 -1.30
CA ILE A 60 -9.10 16.96 -1.59
C ILE A 60 -9.78 17.46 -0.32
N VAL A 61 -10.36 16.57 0.49
CA VAL A 61 -11.00 16.97 1.76
C VAL A 61 -10.00 17.64 2.70
N ILE A 62 -8.78 17.10 2.81
CA ILE A 62 -7.71 17.72 3.61
C ILE A 62 -7.35 19.11 3.07
N LEU A 63 -7.25 19.27 1.75
CA LEU A 63 -6.98 20.57 1.13
C LEU A 63 -8.10 21.58 1.41
N VAL A 64 -9.36 21.16 1.28
CA VAL A 64 -10.52 22.02 1.58
C VAL A 64 -10.49 22.46 3.04
N LEU A 65 -10.23 21.54 3.97
CA LEU A 65 -10.12 21.87 5.40
C LEU A 65 -8.90 22.75 5.71
N ALA A 66 -7.79 22.62 4.98
CA ALA A 66 -6.61 23.45 5.20
C ALA A 66 -6.81 24.90 4.74
N PHE A 67 -7.46 25.11 3.58
CA PHE A 67 -7.61 26.40 2.91
C PHE A 67 -8.95 27.12 3.19
N PHE A 68 -9.80 26.58 4.06
CA PHE A 68 -11.10 27.19 4.36
C PHE A 68 -10.91 28.58 5.02
N PRO A 69 -11.55 29.65 4.52
CA PRO A 69 -11.19 31.05 4.85
C PRO A 69 -11.56 31.53 6.28
N LEU A 70 -11.95 30.63 7.19
CA LEU A 70 -12.33 31.00 8.56
C LEU A 70 -11.95 29.93 9.60
N ILE A 71 -12.24 28.67 9.31
CA ILE A 71 -12.01 27.50 10.18
C ILE A 71 -10.79 26.70 9.71
N GLY A 72 -10.20 27.08 8.58
CA GLY A 72 -9.11 26.31 8.00
C GLY A 72 -7.84 26.42 8.82
N GLY A 73 -7.04 25.35 8.85
CA GLY A 73 -5.81 25.32 9.64
C GLY A 73 -4.85 26.48 9.32
N ILE A 74 -4.81 26.93 8.07
CA ILE A 74 -4.00 28.09 7.66
C ILE A 74 -4.60 29.39 8.21
N ALA A 75 -5.91 29.59 8.11
CA ALA A 75 -6.56 30.79 8.62
C ALA A 75 -6.45 30.90 10.15
N ILE A 76 -6.59 29.78 10.87
CA ILE A 76 -6.40 29.73 12.33
C ILE A 76 -4.95 30.08 12.69
N TYR A 77 -3.97 29.55 11.95
CA TYR A 77 -2.57 29.88 12.16
C TYR A 77 -2.27 31.37 11.87
N GLU A 78 -2.83 31.91 10.79
CA GLU A 78 -2.64 33.32 10.41
C GLU A 78 -3.39 34.31 11.31
N ASN A 79 -4.35 33.84 12.11
CA ASN A 79 -5.01 34.66 13.13
C ASN A 79 -4.23 34.73 14.46
N GLN A 80 -3.14 33.97 14.62
CA GLN A 80 -2.30 34.03 15.82
C GLN A 80 -1.23 35.12 15.69
N GLN A 81 -0.94 35.81 16.79
CA GLN A 81 0.13 36.80 16.87
C GLN A 81 1.52 36.15 16.78
N ASN A 82 2.48 36.85 16.16
CA ASN A 82 3.87 36.43 16.13
C ASN A 82 4.54 36.64 17.50
N GLU A 83 5.30 35.65 17.96
CA GLU A 83 5.91 35.61 19.31
C GLU A 83 6.87 36.79 19.55
N GLU A 84 7.56 37.26 18.52
CA GLU A 84 8.50 38.39 18.59
C GLU A 84 7.81 39.72 18.88
N THR A 85 6.55 39.87 18.45
CA THR A 85 5.77 41.11 18.63
C THR A 85 4.99 41.15 19.94
N VAL A 86 5.01 40.06 20.72
CA VAL A 86 4.25 39.96 21.97
C VAL A 86 4.78 40.92 23.02
N ILE A 87 6.09 40.87 23.31
CA ILE A 87 6.71 41.68 24.38
C ILE A 87 6.67 43.18 24.06
N PRO A 88 7.09 43.65 22.86
CA PRO A 88 7.04 45.07 22.54
C PRO A 88 5.63 45.67 22.60
N CYS A 89 4.61 44.87 22.26
CA CYS A 89 3.23 45.32 22.37
C CYS A 89 2.71 45.40 23.81
N ILE A 90 3.20 44.55 24.72
CA ILE A 90 2.93 44.67 26.16
C ILE A 90 3.55 45.96 26.69
N GLU A 91 4.83 46.19 26.38
CA GLU A 91 5.53 47.40 26.82
C GLU A 91 4.88 48.67 26.27
N TRP A 92 4.51 48.69 24.99
CA TRP A 92 3.84 49.84 24.40
C TRP A 92 2.48 50.14 25.04
N ALA A 93 1.67 49.10 25.30
CA ALA A 93 0.36 49.25 25.93
C ALA A 93 0.46 49.78 27.37
N PHE A 94 1.53 49.40 28.10
CA PHE A 94 1.81 49.92 29.44
C PHE A 94 2.07 51.43 29.46
N TRP A 95 2.79 51.96 28.46
CA TRP A 95 3.13 53.39 28.39
C TRP A 95 2.07 54.26 27.71
N ASN A 96 1.09 53.69 27.01
CA ASN A 96 0.09 54.41 26.21
C ASN A 96 -1.35 53.95 26.53
N GLU A 97 -1.69 53.88 27.81
CA GLU A 97 -2.97 53.34 28.32
C GLU A 97 -4.22 54.01 27.71
N ASP A 98 -4.14 55.30 27.35
CA ASP A 98 -5.23 56.09 26.77
C ASP A 98 -5.48 55.82 25.28
N LEU A 99 -4.53 55.21 24.58
CA LEU A 99 -4.59 54.88 23.14
C LEU A 99 -4.92 53.40 22.89
N VAL A 100 -5.19 52.64 23.96
CA VAL A 100 -5.49 51.20 23.93
C VAL A 100 -6.91 50.95 23.39
N ASP A 101 -7.00 50.55 22.13
CA ASP A 101 -8.26 50.03 21.57
C ASP A 101 -8.55 48.61 22.09
N SER A 102 -9.58 48.50 22.94
CA SER A 102 -10.07 47.22 23.50
C SER A 102 -10.71 46.26 22.48
N THR A 103 -10.92 46.72 21.24
CA THR A 103 -11.59 45.94 20.18
C THR A 103 -10.67 44.88 19.56
N ILE A 104 -9.35 45.09 19.59
CA ILE A 104 -8.34 44.16 19.07
C ILE A 104 -7.79 43.32 20.23
N LYS A 105 -8.09 42.02 20.21
CA LYS A 105 -7.71 41.09 21.29
C LYS A 105 -6.45 40.32 20.92
N TRP A 106 -5.33 40.76 21.45
CA TRP A 106 -4.12 39.96 21.58
C TRP A 106 -3.81 39.76 23.08
N SER A 107 -3.11 38.68 23.41
CA SER A 107 -2.80 38.30 24.79
C SER A 107 -1.40 37.69 24.86
N GLY A 108 -0.60 38.13 25.83
CA GLY A 108 0.75 37.64 26.06
C GLY A 108 1.12 37.59 27.53
N GLU A 109 2.15 36.81 27.85
CA GLU A 109 2.74 36.75 29.19
C GLU A 109 3.95 37.69 29.22
N GLY A 110 3.93 38.65 30.15
CA GLY A 110 5.03 39.57 30.36
C GLY A 110 6.24 38.90 31.03
N PRO A 111 7.40 39.58 31.09
CA PRO A 111 8.59 39.10 31.81
C PRO A 111 8.33 38.78 33.29
N ASP A 112 7.29 39.37 33.88
CA ASP A 112 6.88 39.23 35.27
C ASP A 112 5.92 38.05 35.50
N GLY A 113 5.57 37.28 34.45
CA GLY A 113 4.63 36.16 34.51
C GLY A 113 3.15 36.59 34.55
N GLU A 114 2.88 37.89 34.49
CA GLU A 114 1.53 38.43 34.42
C GLU A 114 1.02 38.46 32.98
N THR A 115 -0.22 38.02 32.78
CA THR A 115 -0.86 38.04 31.47
C THR A 115 -1.57 39.38 31.28
N VAL A 116 -1.12 40.14 30.29
CA VAL A 116 -1.70 41.45 29.95
C VAL A 116 -2.47 41.30 28.65
N ALA A 117 -3.66 41.88 28.60
CA ALA A 117 -4.56 41.78 27.46
C ALA A 117 -5.06 43.18 27.06
N TYR A 118 -5.26 43.34 25.75
CA TYR A 118 -5.97 44.43 25.07
C TYR A 118 -5.11 45.66 24.68
N GLY A 119 -5.21 46.08 23.40
CA GLY A 119 -4.66 47.34 22.85
C GLY A 119 -4.19 47.28 21.39
N ALA A 120 -4.43 48.32 20.60
CA ALA A 120 -3.84 48.44 19.26
C ALA A 120 -2.36 48.85 19.34
N CYS A 121 -1.44 47.92 19.09
CA CYS A 121 0.01 48.15 19.13
C CYS A 121 0.57 48.47 17.73
N PRO A 122 1.49 49.45 17.58
CA PRO A 122 2.13 49.78 16.30
C PRO A 122 2.90 48.62 15.67
N GLU A 123 3.40 47.70 16.50
CA GLU A 123 4.25 46.56 16.11
C GLU A 123 3.47 45.24 16.01
N TYR A 124 2.13 45.29 16.04
CA TYR A 124 1.31 44.09 15.96
C TYR A 124 1.44 43.39 14.60
N GLU A 125 2.04 42.19 14.58
CA GLU A 125 2.10 41.34 13.41
C GLU A 125 1.51 39.95 13.67
N THR A 126 0.67 39.49 12.74
CA THR A 126 0.16 38.11 12.72
C THR A 126 1.15 37.16 12.06
N LYS A 127 1.16 35.89 12.48
CA LYS A 127 1.98 34.85 11.84
C LYS A 127 1.58 34.72 10.37
N VAL A 128 2.53 34.93 9.45
CA VAL A 128 2.28 34.73 8.00
C VAL A 128 2.73 33.34 7.60
N PHE A 129 1.85 32.56 7.00
CA PHE A 129 2.23 31.24 6.52
C PHE A 129 2.93 31.37 5.16
N LYS A 130 4.21 30.97 5.10
CA LYS A 130 5.05 31.13 3.91
C LYS A 130 4.37 30.59 2.64
N GLY A 131 4.26 31.43 1.61
CA GLY A 131 3.57 31.10 0.36
C GLY A 131 4.09 29.83 -0.32
N SER A 132 5.40 29.57 -0.24
CA SER A 132 6.02 28.34 -0.77
C SER A 132 5.49 27.06 -0.11
N TRP A 133 5.10 27.13 1.17
CA TRP A 133 4.52 25.96 1.85
C TRP A 133 3.06 25.76 1.48
N LYS A 134 2.29 26.85 1.26
CA LYS A 134 0.92 26.76 0.70
C LYS A 134 0.94 26.04 -0.64
N THR A 135 1.83 26.47 -1.55
CA THR A 135 1.98 25.85 -2.88
C THR A 135 2.51 24.42 -2.78
N GLY A 136 3.46 24.16 -1.89
CA GLY A 136 3.97 22.81 -1.61
C GLY A 136 2.89 21.84 -1.12
N LEU A 137 2.00 22.29 -0.24
CA LEU A 137 0.90 21.48 0.29
C LEU A 137 -0.12 21.12 -0.81
N VAL A 138 -0.45 22.07 -1.70
CA VAL A 138 -1.33 21.82 -2.86
C VAL A 138 -0.69 20.84 -3.84
N LEU A 139 0.59 21.02 -4.20
CA LEU A 139 1.30 20.12 -5.12
C LEU A 139 1.50 18.73 -4.51
N GLY A 140 1.81 18.66 -3.21
CA GLY A 140 1.99 17.42 -2.47
C GLY A 140 0.71 16.61 -2.40
N CYS A 141 -0.33 17.14 -1.76
CA CYS A 141 -1.60 16.44 -1.59
C CYS A 141 -2.38 16.28 -2.90
N GLY A 142 -2.29 17.24 -3.83
CA GLY A 142 -3.04 17.23 -5.08
C GLY A 142 -2.45 16.35 -6.17
N LEU A 143 -1.12 16.20 -6.22
CA LEU A 143 -0.45 15.53 -7.35
C LEU A 143 0.50 14.42 -6.89
N LEU A 144 1.41 14.70 -5.95
CA LEU A 144 2.41 13.72 -5.52
C LEU A 144 1.79 12.53 -4.76
N VAL A 145 0.96 12.78 -3.75
CA VAL A 145 0.34 11.72 -2.93
C VAL A 145 -0.56 10.80 -3.77
N PRO A 146 -1.46 11.30 -4.64
CA PRO A 146 -2.28 10.45 -5.49
C PRO A 146 -1.46 9.65 -6.50
N PHE A 147 -0.40 10.25 -7.06
CA PHE A 147 0.52 9.55 -7.97
C PHE A 147 1.28 8.43 -7.24
N MET A 148 1.79 8.69 -6.04
CA MET A 148 2.45 7.67 -5.21
C MET A 148 1.48 6.58 -4.78
N ALA A 149 0.25 6.93 -4.40
CA ALA A 149 -0.80 5.97 -4.07
C ALA A 149 -1.12 5.07 -5.25
N TYR A 150 -1.25 5.64 -6.46
CA TYR A 150 -1.44 4.88 -7.70
C TYR A 150 -0.33 3.87 -7.94
N ARG A 151 0.93 4.30 -7.86
CA ARG A 151 2.07 3.40 -7.98
C ARG A 151 2.08 2.34 -6.88
N HIS A 152 1.72 2.70 -5.65
CA HIS A 152 1.70 1.77 -4.52
C HIS A 152 0.64 0.69 -4.67
N PHE A 153 -0.61 1.04 -4.98
CA PHE A 153 -1.70 0.07 -5.09
C PHE A 153 -1.55 -0.82 -6.34
N MET A 154 -1.07 -0.26 -7.46
CA MET A 154 -0.89 -1.05 -8.69
C MET A 154 0.26 -2.07 -8.57
N ASN A 155 1.32 -1.73 -7.83
CA ASN A 155 2.47 -2.62 -7.62
C ASN A 155 2.28 -3.63 -6.48
N SER A 156 1.10 -3.72 -5.86
CA SER A 156 0.88 -4.62 -4.72
C SER A 156 1.06 -6.10 -5.09
N ALA A 157 0.54 -6.55 -6.24
CA ALA A 157 0.75 -7.91 -6.74
C ALA A 157 2.22 -8.23 -7.02
N LEU A 158 2.99 -7.27 -7.55
CA LEU A 158 4.41 -7.46 -7.80
C LEU A 158 5.20 -7.60 -6.49
N ARG A 159 4.87 -6.80 -5.48
CA ARG A 159 5.47 -6.93 -4.15
C ARG A 159 5.17 -8.29 -3.53
N GLU A 160 3.93 -8.76 -3.65
CA GLU A 160 3.52 -10.06 -3.12
C GLU A 160 4.20 -11.22 -3.85
N LYS A 161 4.34 -11.14 -5.18
CA LYS A 161 5.14 -12.09 -5.96
C LYS A 161 6.57 -12.17 -5.44
N ASN A 162 7.23 -11.03 -5.25
CA ASN A 162 8.62 -10.99 -4.80
C ASN A 162 8.78 -11.51 -3.37
N ARG A 163 7.84 -11.17 -2.47
CA ARG A 163 7.78 -11.69 -1.10
C ARG A 163 7.68 -13.22 -1.10
N ARG A 164 6.75 -13.76 -1.90
CA ARG A 164 6.56 -15.21 -2.06
C ARG A 164 7.78 -15.88 -2.69
N GLY A 165 8.37 -15.27 -3.73
CA GLY A 165 9.57 -15.79 -4.39
C GLY A 165 10.73 -15.98 -3.40
N TYR A 166 10.94 -15.01 -2.51
CA TYR A 166 11.95 -15.08 -1.46
C TYR A 166 11.70 -16.23 -0.47
N GLU A 167 10.45 -16.40 0.00
CA GLU A 167 10.08 -17.50 0.90
C GLU A 167 10.28 -18.86 0.24
N LEU A 168 9.93 -19.01 -1.05
CA LEU A 168 10.16 -20.26 -1.78
C LEU A 168 11.66 -20.59 -1.88
N GLU A 169 12.50 -19.61 -2.23
CA GLU A 169 13.95 -19.82 -2.38
C GLU A 169 14.61 -20.26 -1.08
N LYS A 170 14.16 -19.71 0.04
CA LYS A 170 14.64 -20.06 1.38
C LYS A 170 14.46 -21.55 1.70
N PHE A 171 13.33 -22.15 1.31
CA PHE A 171 13.02 -23.55 1.60
C PHE A 171 13.41 -24.53 0.47
N LEU A 172 13.81 -24.01 -0.69
CA LEU A 172 14.12 -24.82 -1.88
C LEU A 172 15.18 -25.91 -1.64
N PRO A 173 16.31 -25.65 -0.97
CA PRO A 173 17.32 -26.69 -0.72
C PRO A 173 16.78 -27.87 0.09
N TYR A 174 15.95 -27.59 1.11
CA TYR A 174 15.34 -28.62 1.95
C TYR A 174 14.37 -29.49 1.15
N VAL A 175 13.55 -28.87 0.29
CA VAL A 175 12.62 -29.59 -0.59
C VAL A 175 13.37 -30.43 -1.60
N ALA A 176 14.45 -29.90 -2.19
CA ALA A 176 15.28 -30.63 -3.14
C ALA A 176 15.91 -31.88 -2.51
N SER A 177 16.53 -31.75 -1.33
CA SER A 177 17.09 -32.89 -0.60
C SER A 177 16.02 -33.93 -0.23
N TYR A 178 14.85 -33.48 0.23
CA TYR A 178 13.74 -34.38 0.55
C TYR A 178 13.21 -35.13 -0.66
N THR A 179 13.01 -34.42 -1.77
CA THR A 179 12.55 -34.98 -3.06
C THR A 179 13.55 -36.01 -3.57
N ALA A 180 14.85 -35.71 -3.51
CA ALA A 180 15.90 -36.64 -3.90
C ALA A 180 15.91 -37.91 -3.03
N ALA A 181 15.77 -37.76 -1.70
CA ALA A 181 15.72 -38.90 -0.78
C ALA A 181 14.49 -39.79 -1.02
N MET A 182 13.31 -39.19 -1.24
CA MET A 182 12.08 -39.92 -1.53
C MET A 182 12.12 -40.60 -2.91
N ALA A 183 12.68 -39.93 -3.91
CA ALA A 183 12.90 -40.51 -5.24
C ALA A 183 13.88 -41.68 -5.17
N ALA A 184 14.98 -41.56 -4.41
CA ALA A 184 15.93 -42.66 -4.17
C ALA A 184 15.29 -43.85 -3.44
N ALA A 185 14.27 -43.59 -2.60
CA ALA A 185 13.45 -44.62 -1.96
C ALA A 185 12.35 -45.21 -2.89
N ASN A 186 12.41 -44.95 -4.20
CA ASN A 186 11.42 -45.39 -5.20
C ASN A 186 9.98 -44.91 -4.90
N SER A 187 9.83 -43.77 -4.22
CA SER A 187 8.50 -43.14 -4.12
C SER A 187 8.09 -42.51 -5.44
N THR A 188 6.85 -42.75 -5.82
CA THR A 188 6.25 -42.16 -7.01
C THR A 188 6.05 -40.64 -6.82
N PRO A 189 6.17 -39.81 -7.88
CA PRO A 189 6.11 -38.35 -7.77
C PRO A 189 4.83 -37.82 -7.09
N ASP A 190 3.69 -38.48 -7.29
CA ASP A 190 2.43 -38.18 -6.61
C ASP A 190 2.55 -38.31 -5.08
N LYS A 191 3.22 -39.34 -4.57
CA LYS A 191 3.47 -39.53 -3.13
C LYS A 191 4.42 -38.48 -2.58
N ILE A 192 5.43 -38.10 -3.36
CA ILE A 192 6.38 -37.05 -2.97
C ILE A 192 5.65 -35.71 -2.81
N PHE A 193 4.88 -35.29 -3.82
CA PHE A 193 4.11 -34.05 -3.75
C PHE A 193 3.03 -34.07 -2.67
N LYS A 194 2.39 -35.23 -2.45
CA LYS A 194 1.45 -35.41 -1.33
C LYS A 194 2.14 -35.17 0.01
N SER A 195 3.33 -35.73 0.20
CA SER A 195 4.07 -35.61 1.46
C SER A 195 4.59 -34.19 1.70
N LEU A 196 5.06 -33.51 0.66
CA LEU A 196 5.42 -32.09 0.72
C LEU A 196 4.21 -31.22 1.06
N ALA A 197 3.05 -31.51 0.46
CA ALA A 197 1.80 -30.78 0.70
C ALA A 197 1.26 -30.94 2.13
N GLN A 198 1.50 -32.10 2.77
CA GLN A 198 1.05 -32.36 4.14
C GLN A 198 1.87 -31.61 5.21
N ASN A 199 3.07 -31.14 4.86
CA ASN A 199 4.02 -30.55 5.80
C ASN A 199 4.25 -29.06 5.55
N GLU A 200 3.17 -28.27 5.54
CA GLU A 200 3.22 -26.81 5.33
C GLU A 200 4.10 -26.09 6.36
N HIS A 201 4.10 -26.54 7.61
CA HIS A 201 4.93 -25.95 8.67
C HIS A 201 6.44 -26.04 8.42
N ILE A 202 6.89 -27.00 7.59
CA ILE A 202 8.32 -27.20 7.27
C ILE A 202 8.69 -26.50 5.97
N TYR A 203 7.84 -26.63 4.94
CA TYR A 203 8.18 -26.24 3.57
C TYR A 203 7.50 -24.94 3.10
N GLY A 204 6.68 -24.31 3.95
CA GLY A 204 6.04 -23.02 3.70
C GLY A 204 5.28 -23.00 2.37
N ASP A 205 5.51 -21.96 1.56
CA ASP A 205 4.81 -21.75 0.30
C ASP A 205 5.07 -22.86 -0.76
N ILE A 206 6.13 -23.66 -0.63
CA ILE A 206 6.38 -24.80 -1.53
C ILE A 206 5.38 -25.93 -1.26
N ALA A 207 4.96 -26.12 -0.01
CA ALA A 207 3.92 -27.10 0.32
C ALA A 207 2.62 -26.76 -0.41
N TYR A 208 2.29 -25.47 -0.52
CA TYR A 208 1.15 -25.02 -1.30
C TYR A 208 1.30 -25.33 -2.79
N ASP A 209 2.44 -25.03 -3.42
CA ASP A 209 2.66 -25.38 -4.84
C ASP A 209 2.66 -26.90 -5.07
N SER A 210 3.15 -27.67 -4.11
CA SER A 210 3.11 -29.14 -4.12
C SER A 210 1.69 -29.68 -3.98
N SER A 211 0.87 -29.09 -3.10
CA SER A 211 -0.55 -29.45 -2.93
C SER A 211 -1.33 -29.25 -4.22
N MET A 212 -0.95 -28.19 -4.94
CA MET A 212 -1.53 -27.83 -6.20
C MET A 212 -1.17 -28.84 -7.30
N ILE A 213 0.11 -29.23 -7.41
CA ILE A 213 0.54 -30.31 -8.32
C ILE A 213 -0.17 -31.62 -7.98
N TYR A 214 -0.25 -31.97 -6.69
CA TYR A 214 -0.92 -33.19 -6.24
C TYR A 214 -2.42 -33.20 -6.59
N ARG A 215 -3.11 -32.08 -6.38
CA ARG A 215 -4.51 -31.90 -6.79
C ARG A 215 -4.69 -32.09 -8.29
N ASP A 216 -3.80 -31.49 -9.06
CA ASP A 216 -3.83 -31.48 -10.51
C ASP A 216 -3.68 -32.90 -11.09
N ILE A 217 -2.86 -33.75 -10.46
CA ILE A 217 -2.70 -35.16 -10.83
C ILE A 217 -3.89 -36.00 -10.34
N GLN A 218 -4.22 -35.93 -9.06
CA GLN A 218 -5.13 -36.88 -8.42
C GLN A 218 -6.61 -36.54 -8.57
N LEU A 219 -6.96 -35.24 -8.52
CA LEU A 219 -8.35 -34.81 -8.61
C LEU A 219 -8.75 -34.44 -10.04
N LEU A 220 -7.84 -33.82 -10.79
CA LEU A 220 -8.13 -33.41 -12.17
C LEU A 220 -7.70 -34.44 -13.22
N GLY A 221 -6.99 -35.50 -12.82
CA GLY A 221 -6.54 -36.57 -13.72
C GLY A 221 -5.54 -36.10 -14.77
N MET A 222 -4.82 -35.00 -14.52
CA MET A 222 -3.84 -34.49 -15.45
C MET A 222 -2.58 -35.35 -15.44
N ASP A 223 -1.99 -35.52 -16.61
CA ASP A 223 -0.68 -36.15 -16.75
C ASP A 223 0.38 -35.39 -15.92
N LEU A 224 1.33 -36.14 -15.34
CA LEU A 224 2.35 -35.62 -14.45
C LEU A 224 3.22 -34.54 -15.12
N VAL A 225 3.62 -34.75 -16.36
CA VAL A 225 4.44 -33.79 -17.12
C VAL A 225 3.64 -32.52 -17.36
N THR A 226 2.35 -32.66 -17.67
CA THR A 226 1.44 -31.53 -17.86
C THR A 226 1.25 -30.73 -16.56
N ALA A 227 1.02 -31.41 -15.43
CA ALA A 227 0.88 -30.77 -14.13
C ALA A 227 2.15 -30.01 -13.71
N LEU A 228 3.33 -30.57 -13.98
CA LEU A 228 4.61 -29.92 -13.71
C LEU A 228 4.87 -28.73 -14.62
N LYS A 229 4.55 -28.81 -15.92
CA LYS A 229 4.65 -27.66 -16.84
C LYS A 229 3.74 -26.50 -16.41
N LEU A 230 2.54 -26.80 -15.90
CA LEU A 230 1.66 -25.78 -15.31
C LEU A 230 2.28 -25.16 -14.05
N ALA A 231 2.88 -25.98 -13.17
CA ALA A 231 3.55 -25.50 -11.97
C ALA A 231 4.74 -24.59 -12.28
N VAL A 232 5.54 -24.90 -13.32
CA VAL A 232 6.62 -24.06 -13.84
C VAL A 232 6.11 -22.65 -14.15
N THR A 233 4.99 -22.52 -14.86
CA THR A 233 4.44 -21.19 -15.22
C THR A 233 3.90 -20.40 -14.03
N ARG A 234 3.49 -21.10 -12.96
CA ARG A 234 2.92 -20.51 -11.73
C ARG A 234 3.98 -20.17 -10.68
N ALA A 235 5.18 -20.73 -10.74
CA ALA A 235 6.22 -20.50 -9.76
C ALA A 235 6.58 -19.01 -9.66
N ALA A 236 6.69 -18.49 -8.44
CA ALA A 236 6.99 -17.07 -8.19
C ALA A 236 8.50 -16.76 -8.25
N SER A 237 9.35 -17.78 -8.18
CA SER A 237 10.81 -17.69 -8.16
C SER A 237 11.43 -18.36 -9.40
N PRO A 238 12.51 -17.79 -9.97
CA PRO A 238 13.30 -18.42 -11.03
C PRO A 238 13.92 -19.76 -10.61
N TRP A 239 14.47 -19.87 -9.40
CA TRP A 239 15.12 -21.11 -8.93
C TRP A 239 14.13 -22.27 -8.78
N VAL A 240 12.93 -21.96 -8.29
CA VAL A 240 11.84 -22.95 -8.19
C VAL A 240 11.36 -23.38 -9.58
N THR A 241 11.34 -22.43 -10.53
CA THR A 241 11.02 -22.72 -11.93
C THR A 241 12.02 -23.72 -12.52
N GLU A 242 13.32 -23.48 -12.33
CA GLU A 242 14.39 -24.38 -12.77
C GLU A 242 14.30 -25.75 -12.09
N PHE A 243 13.99 -25.78 -10.80
CA PHE A 243 13.80 -27.03 -10.05
C PHE A 243 12.68 -27.88 -10.66
N PHE A 244 11.49 -27.32 -10.88
CA PHE A 244 10.39 -28.06 -11.51
C PHE A 244 10.68 -28.41 -12.98
N GLN A 245 11.36 -27.53 -13.71
CA GLN A 245 11.77 -27.81 -15.10
C GLN A 245 12.78 -28.97 -15.17
N GLY A 246 13.71 -29.06 -14.22
CA GLY A 246 14.62 -30.19 -14.07
C GLY A 246 13.87 -31.50 -13.85
N MET A 247 12.85 -31.49 -12.99
CA MET A 247 11.97 -32.66 -12.78
C MET A 247 11.21 -33.06 -14.04
N VAL A 248 10.71 -32.10 -14.82
CA VAL A 248 10.08 -32.40 -16.12
C VAL A 248 11.07 -33.09 -17.04
N GLY A 249 12.30 -32.57 -17.14
CA GLY A 249 13.35 -33.15 -17.98
C GLY A 249 13.66 -34.61 -17.61
N THR A 250 13.78 -34.92 -16.32
CA THR A 250 14.06 -36.29 -15.88
C THR A 250 12.91 -37.27 -16.10
N LEU A 251 11.66 -36.79 -16.03
CA LEU A 251 10.48 -37.63 -16.23
C LEU A 251 10.14 -37.88 -17.70
N THR A 252 10.62 -37.03 -18.60
CA THR A 252 10.43 -37.18 -20.06
C THR A 252 11.60 -37.87 -20.77
N SER A 253 12.71 -38.10 -20.07
CA SER A 253 13.92 -38.75 -20.61
C SER A 253 13.83 -40.27 -20.57
#